data_AF-A0A964A0W0-F1
#
_entry.id   AF-A0A964A0W0-F1
#
_cell.length_a   1.000
_cell.length_b   1.000
_cell.length_c   1.000
_cell.angle_alpha   90.00
_cell.angle_beta   90.00
_cell.angle_gamma   90.00
#
_symmetry.space_group_name_H-M   'P 1'
#
loop_
_entity.id
_entity.type
_entity.pdbx_description
1 polymer ?
#
loop_
_entity_poly.entity_id
_entity_poly.type
_entity_poly.pdbx_seq_one_letter_code
_entity_poly.pdbx_strand_id
1 'polypeptide(L)'
;MRYFWLLTVGLLLFSCKGESAHNDREQTVAPAQAADQAVSASNSPVAVSQPPLKLSGSYAKTSPGQEVCITVSAANFSMLLSMQYTMRWDPKVLTFKEVRNFGLPYLGPDSFGAHRTKEGILTFVWIDNDLKGVTVADGGALYQVCFTATGKAGQSSYFRFSGDPTALEVVNLAEKVIGLETQDGGVKVQ
;
A
#
# COMPACT_ATOMS: atom_id res chain seq x y z
N MET A 1 2.42 -31.23 -46.30
CA MET A 1 3.06 -32.38 -45.65
C MET A 1 2.40 -32.59 -44.30
N ARG A 2 1.73 -33.74 -44.12
CA ARG A 2 1.01 -34.15 -42.91
C ARG A 2 2.00 -34.89 -42.02
N TYR A 3 2.10 -34.58 -40.73
CA TYR A 3 2.44 -35.59 -39.72
C TYR A 3 1.68 -35.30 -38.43
N PHE A 4 0.75 -36.21 -38.17
CA PHE A 4 -0.12 -36.35 -37.02
C PHE A 4 0.61 -37.30 -36.08
N TRP A 5 1.00 -36.87 -34.88
CA TRP A 5 1.50 -37.77 -33.83
C TRP A 5 0.63 -37.61 -32.59
N LEU A 6 -0.35 -38.52 -32.48
CA LEU A 6 -1.08 -38.85 -31.27
C LEU A 6 -0.16 -39.70 -30.38
N LEU A 7 0.08 -39.26 -29.15
CA LEU A 7 0.60 -40.11 -28.08
C LEU A 7 -0.17 -39.81 -26.79
N THR A 8 -1.20 -40.61 -26.58
CA THR A 8 -1.90 -40.80 -25.32
C THR A 8 -1.01 -41.59 -24.38
N VAL A 9 -0.71 -41.06 -23.20
CA VAL A 9 -0.03 -41.81 -22.13
C VAL A 9 -0.91 -41.79 -20.89
N GLY A 10 -1.09 -43.00 -20.34
CA GLY A 10 -2.12 -43.43 -19.43
C GLY A 10 -2.13 -42.79 -18.05
N LEU A 11 -3.36 -42.58 -17.57
CA LEU A 11 -3.70 -42.27 -16.19
C LEU A 11 -3.58 -43.54 -15.35
N LEU A 12 -2.61 -43.61 -14.44
CA LEU A 12 -2.49 -44.69 -13.45
C LEU A 12 -3.00 -44.18 -12.10
N LEU A 13 -4.17 -44.66 -11.70
CA LEU A 13 -4.75 -44.47 -10.36
C LEU A 13 -4.13 -45.49 -9.41
N PHE A 14 -3.39 -45.04 -8.40
CA PHE A 14 -3.02 -45.86 -7.25
C PHE A 14 -4.08 -45.69 -6.14
N SER A 15 -4.86 -46.74 -5.93
CA SER A 15 -5.71 -46.91 -4.75
C SER A 15 -4.99 -47.83 -3.78
N CYS A 16 -4.65 -47.35 -2.58
CA CYS A 16 -4.26 -48.21 -1.46
C CYS A 16 -5.36 -48.15 -0.40
N LYS A 17 -6.13 -49.23 -0.32
CA LYS A 17 -7.06 -49.54 0.77
C LYS A 17 -6.39 -50.59 1.65
N GLY A 18 -6.18 -50.28 2.93
CA GLY A 18 -5.67 -51.21 3.94
C GLY A 18 -6.41 -50.96 5.24
N GLU A 19 -7.21 -51.93 5.64
CA GLU A 19 -8.19 -51.88 6.72
C GLU A 19 -7.67 -52.68 7.95
N SER A 20 -7.76 -52.04 9.13
CA SER A 20 -8.09 -52.51 10.48
C SER A 20 -7.63 -53.88 11.05
N ALA A 21 -7.12 -53.85 12.30
CA ALA A 21 -7.54 -54.68 13.47
C ALA A 21 -6.68 -54.29 14.71
N HIS A 22 -7.23 -53.66 15.76
CA HIS A 22 -8.00 -54.20 16.91
C HIS A 22 -7.11 -54.82 18.02
N ASN A 23 -7.13 -54.23 19.22
CA ASN A 23 -7.30 -54.97 20.48
C ASN A 23 -7.68 -54.01 21.62
N ASP A 24 -8.93 -54.13 22.07
CA ASP A 24 -9.46 -53.50 23.28
C ASP A 24 -9.12 -54.36 24.51
N ARG A 25 -8.68 -53.72 25.61
CA ARG A 25 -8.99 -54.20 26.96
C ARG A 25 -9.25 -53.03 27.92
N GLU A 26 -10.48 -53.07 28.40
CA GLU A 26 -11.16 -52.20 29.34
C GLU A 26 -10.79 -52.54 30.79
N GLN A 27 -10.66 -51.52 31.65
CA GLN A 27 -10.66 -51.68 33.09
C GLN A 27 -11.56 -50.60 33.71
N THR A 28 -12.68 -51.04 34.30
CA THR A 28 -13.68 -50.30 35.08
C THR A 28 -13.09 -49.82 36.42
N VAL A 29 -13.47 -48.70 37.05
CA VAL A 29 -14.70 -48.41 37.85
C VAL A 29 -14.78 -46.88 38.19
N ALA A 30 -16.00 -46.33 38.32
CA ALA A 30 -16.42 -44.92 38.57
C ALA A 30 -16.28 -44.40 40.04
N PRO A 31 -16.75 -43.19 40.47
CA PRO A 31 -17.31 -42.01 39.78
C PRO A 31 -16.64 -40.64 40.14
N ALA A 32 -17.21 -39.58 39.56
CA ALA A 32 -16.78 -38.18 39.47
C ALA A 32 -16.42 -37.41 40.76
N GLN A 33 -15.38 -36.56 40.66
CA GLN A 33 -15.34 -35.24 41.28
C GLN A 33 -14.63 -34.23 40.35
N ALA A 34 -15.31 -33.14 40.05
CA ALA A 34 -14.83 -32.03 39.25
C ALA A 34 -13.91 -31.11 40.08
N ALA A 35 -12.76 -30.74 39.51
CA ALA A 35 -12.12 -29.45 39.77
C ALA A 35 -11.19 -29.13 38.59
N ASP A 36 -11.67 -28.19 37.80
CA ASP A 36 -11.07 -27.52 36.66
C ASP A 36 -9.86 -26.67 37.09
N GLN A 37 -8.69 -26.89 36.48
CA GLN A 37 -7.65 -25.88 36.27
C GLN A 37 -6.77 -26.32 35.09
N ALA A 38 -7.31 -26.26 33.88
CA ALA A 38 -6.47 -26.06 32.71
C ALA A 38 -5.97 -24.62 32.76
N VAL A 39 -4.76 -24.39 33.29
CA VAL A 39 -4.07 -23.10 33.11
C VAL A 39 -3.72 -22.98 31.64
N SER A 40 -4.69 -22.51 30.87
CA SER A 40 -4.51 -22.08 29.50
C SER A 40 -3.59 -20.87 29.54
N ALA A 41 -2.30 -21.09 29.24
CA ALA A 41 -1.40 -20.02 28.85
C ALA A 41 -1.88 -19.48 27.49
N SER A 42 -2.95 -18.69 27.50
CA SER A 42 -3.37 -17.88 26.36
C SER A 42 -2.55 -16.60 26.32
N ASN A 43 -1.23 -16.73 26.25
CA ASN A 43 -0.43 -15.69 25.61
C ASN A 43 -0.59 -15.85 24.09
N SER A 44 -1.79 -15.60 23.61
CA SER A 44 -1.95 -15.17 22.23
C SER A 44 -1.28 -13.80 22.17
N PRO A 45 -0.25 -13.58 21.34
CA PRO A 45 0.26 -12.24 21.13
C PRO A 45 -0.92 -11.42 20.61
N VAL A 46 -1.28 -10.36 21.33
CA VAL A 46 -2.22 -9.35 20.83
C VAL A 46 -1.64 -8.91 19.49
N ALA A 47 -2.28 -9.31 18.39
CA ALA A 47 -1.91 -8.84 17.07
C ALA A 47 -2.18 -7.34 17.06
N VAL A 48 -1.16 -6.53 17.33
CA VAL A 48 -1.24 -5.08 17.24
C VAL A 48 -1.50 -4.77 15.78
N SER A 49 -2.76 -4.48 15.44
CA SER A 49 -3.12 -4.01 14.11
C SER A 49 -2.46 -2.64 13.91
N GLN A 50 -1.53 -2.55 12.96
CA GLN A 50 -0.91 -1.29 12.59
C GLN A 50 -2.00 -0.29 12.13
N PRO A 51 -1.99 0.97 12.60
CA PRO A 51 -2.93 1.97 12.13
C PRO A 51 -2.76 2.23 10.63
N PRO A 52 -3.79 2.74 9.94
CA PRO A 52 -3.66 3.17 8.54
C PRO A 52 -2.53 4.20 8.38
N LEU A 53 -1.78 4.09 7.29
CA LEU A 53 -0.90 5.17 6.84
C LEU A 53 -1.77 6.39 6.55
N LYS A 54 -1.36 7.57 7.01
CA LYS A 54 -1.99 8.83 6.63
C LYS A 54 -1.06 9.62 5.73
N LEU A 55 -1.54 10.01 4.56
CA LEU A 55 -0.86 10.95 3.66
C LEU A 55 -1.58 12.30 3.65
N SER A 56 -0.80 13.39 3.65
CA SER A 56 -1.32 14.75 3.58
C SER A 56 -0.58 15.55 2.51
N GLY A 57 -1.33 16.22 1.63
CA GLY A 57 -0.79 17.24 0.74
C GLY A 57 -0.90 18.64 1.35
N SER A 58 0.12 19.48 1.20
CA SER A 58 0.08 20.86 1.68
C SER A 58 -0.87 21.75 0.87
N TYR A 59 -1.37 22.82 1.50
CA TYR A 59 -2.04 23.93 0.81
C TYR A 59 -1.09 25.09 0.57
N ALA A 60 -1.13 25.68 -0.62
CA ALA A 60 -0.32 26.83 -0.98
C ALA A 60 -1.12 27.90 -1.73
N LYS A 61 -0.60 29.12 -1.69
CA LYS A 61 -1.07 30.25 -2.50
C LYS A 61 0.07 30.70 -3.40
N THR A 62 -0.23 31.05 -4.63
CA THR A 62 0.78 31.53 -5.58
C THR A 62 0.16 32.47 -6.61
N SER A 63 0.98 33.24 -7.31
CA SER A 63 0.51 34.13 -8.38
C SER A 63 0.55 33.43 -9.74
N PRO A 64 -0.26 33.90 -10.72
CA PRO A 64 -0.23 33.35 -12.07
C PRO A 64 1.19 33.31 -12.65
N GLY A 65 1.54 32.20 -13.31
CA GLY A 65 2.84 31.96 -13.92
C GLY A 65 3.96 31.55 -12.96
N GLN A 66 3.75 31.61 -11.65
CA GLN A 66 4.77 31.25 -10.66
C GLN A 66 4.81 29.76 -10.38
N GLU A 67 5.98 29.29 -9.94
CA GLU A 67 6.13 27.94 -9.40
C GLU A 67 5.46 27.84 -8.03
N VAL A 68 4.90 26.67 -7.75
CA VAL A 68 4.39 26.29 -6.44
C VAL A 68 4.59 24.79 -6.26
N CYS A 69 4.95 24.36 -5.05
CA CYS A 69 5.12 22.95 -4.75
C CYS A 69 4.17 22.53 -3.64
N ILE A 70 3.65 21.31 -3.78
CA ILE A 70 2.86 20.63 -2.77
C ILE A 70 3.76 19.61 -2.11
N THR A 71 3.98 19.78 -0.81
CA THR A 71 4.68 18.80 0.02
C THR A 71 3.71 17.68 0.37
N VAL A 72 4.11 16.43 0.12
CA VAL A 72 3.43 15.24 0.60
C VAL A 72 4.13 14.78 1.87
N SER A 73 3.40 14.76 2.97
CA SER A 73 3.88 14.31 4.28
C SER A 73 3.09 13.10 4.77
N ALA A 74 3.64 12.37 5.73
CA ALA A 74 3.01 11.20 6.31
C ALA A 74 2.83 11.29 7.83
N ALA A 75 1.86 10.52 8.33
CA ALA A 75 1.76 10.10 9.71
C ALA A 75 1.46 8.60 9.77
N ASN A 76 1.81 7.93 10.86
CA ASN A 76 1.74 6.46 10.99
C ASN A 76 2.57 5.70 9.94
N PHE A 77 3.64 6.30 9.42
CA PHE A 77 4.56 5.65 8.50
C PHE A 77 5.55 4.81 9.31
N SER A 78 5.16 3.59 9.67
CA SER A 78 5.98 2.69 10.49
C SER A 78 6.22 1.38 9.78
N MET A 79 7.50 1.01 9.63
CA MET A 79 7.95 -0.26 9.07
C MET A 79 7.25 -0.61 7.74
N LEU A 80 7.21 0.32 6.79
CA LEU A 80 6.58 0.11 5.48
C LEU A 80 7.58 -0.41 4.44
N LEU A 81 7.13 -1.35 3.60
CA LEU A 81 7.89 -1.92 2.49
C LEU A 81 7.54 -1.28 1.16
N SER A 82 6.28 -0.94 0.93
CA SER A 82 5.85 -0.33 -0.33
C SER A 82 4.61 0.54 -0.16
N MET A 83 4.45 1.45 -1.10
CA MET A 83 3.20 2.20 -1.29
C MET A 83 3.02 2.57 -2.76
N GLN A 84 1.78 2.54 -3.23
CA GLN A 84 1.40 3.00 -4.56
C GLN A 84 0.04 3.70 -4.54
N TYR A 85 -0.12 4.69 -5.43
CA TYR A 85 -1.35 5.45 -5.62
C TYR A 85 -1.24 6.38 -6.83
N THR A 86 -2.32 7.11 -7.11
CA THR A 86 -2.36 8.18 -8.11
C THR A 86 -2.56 9.54 -7.44
N MET A 87 -1.91 10.58 -7.95
CA MET A 87 -2.15 11.97 -7.60
C MET A 87 -2.86 12.69 -8.76
N ARG A 88 -3.83 13.54 -8.43
CA ARG A 88 -4.65 14.26 -9.42
C ARG A 88 -4.80 15.73 -9.11
N TRP A 89 -4.82 16.55 -10.16
CA TRP A 89 -5.07 18.00 -10.09
C TRP A 89 -5.87 18.47 -11.31
N ASP A 90 -6.31 19.73 -11.33
CA ASP A 90 -6.89 20.36 -12.52
C ASP A 90 -5.77 20.88 -13.44
N PRO A 91 -5.52 20.25 -14.60
CA PRO A 91 -4.46 20.66 -15.51
C PRO A 91 -4.72 22.03 -16.17
N LYS A 92 -5.94 22.59 -16.06
CA LYS A 92 -6.23 23.95 -16.51
C LYS A 92 -5.72 25.01 -15.54
N VAL A 93 -5.51 24.64 -14.27
CA VAL A 93 -5.03 25.55 -13.21
C VAL A 93 -3.55 25.35 -12.89
N LEU A 94 -3.08 24.10 -12.94
CA LEU A 94 -1.68 23.75 -12.64
C LEU A 94 -1.07 22.90 -13.76
N THR A 95 0.12 23.28 -14.22
CA THR A 95 0.94 22.46 -15.13
C THR A 95 2.06 21.80 -14.34
N PHE A 96 2.16 20.47 -14.38
CA PHE A 96 3.24 19.73 -13.74
C PHE A 96 4.61 20.18 -14.25
N LYS A 97 5.55 20.36 -13.33
CA LYS A 97 6.94 20.73 -13.63
C LYS A 97 7.89 19.59 -13.31
N GLU A 98 7.91 19.16 -12.06
CA GLU A 98 8.84 18.13 -11.57
C GLU A 98 8.40 17.55 -10.23
N VAL A 99 9.09 16.48 -9.82
CA VAL A 99 9.10 15.98 -8.45
C VAL A 99 10.50 16.17 -7.86
N ARG A 100 10.58 16.52 -6.57
CA ARG A 100 11.87 16.77 -5.89
C ARG A 100 11.80 16.52 -4.39
N ASN A 101 12.94 16.72 -3.71
CA ASN A 101 13.07 16.66 -2.26
C ASN A 101 12.60 15.32 -1.68
N PHE A 102 13.13 14.22 -2.22
CA PHE A 102 12.79 12.85 -1.81
C PHE A 102 13.34 12.54 -0.41
N GLY A 103 12.45 12.19 0.51
CA GLY A 103 12.74 11.90 1.92
C GLY A 103 12.78 10.41 2.26
N LEU A 104 12.62 9.52 1.27
CA LEU A 104 12.65 8.07 1.45
C LEU A 104 13.85 7.46 0.71
N PRO A 105 14.44 6.36 1.23
CA PRO A 105 15.44 5.62 0.47
C PRO A 105 14.81 5.07 -0.81
N TYR A 106 15.60 4.97 -1.88
CA TYR A 106 15.17 4.46 -3.19
C TYR A 106 14.07 5.26 -3.90
N LEU A 107 13.58 6.35 -3.29
CA LEU A 107 12.62 7.24 -3.93
C LEU A 107 13.33 8.23 -4.85
N GLY A 108 12.88 8.30 -6.09
CA GLY A 108 13.40 9.24 -7.08
C GLY A 108 12.38 9.55 -8.18
N PRO A 109 12.76 10.30 -9.23
CA PRO A 109 11.85 10.64 -10.33
C PRO A 109 11.22 9.42 -11.02
N ASP A 110 11.96 8.32 -11.12
CA ASP A 110 11.50 7.07 -11.77
C ASP A 110 10.39 6.36 -10.99
N SER A 111 10.17 6.73 -9.72
CA SER A 111 9.03 6.27 -8.90
C SER A 111 7.69 6.89 -9.35
N PHE A 112 7.71 7.82 -10.32
CA PHE A 112 6.54 8.58 -10.74
C PHE A 112 6.24 8.39 -12.24
N GLY A 113 5.01 7.94 -12.54
CA GLY A 113 4.53 7.83 -13.92
C GLY A 113 4.05 9.17 -14.48
N ALA A 114 4.98 9.99 -14.99
CA ALA A 114 4.70 11.35 -15.46
C ALA A 114 4.07 11.47 -16.87
N HIS A 115 3.77 10.33 -17.53
CA HIS A 115 3.29 10.28 -18.92
C HIS A 115 1.91 10.90 -19.14
N ARG A 116 1.06 11.02 -18.10
CA ARG A 116 -0.30 11.60 -18.17
C ARG A 116 -0.45 12.92 -17.40
N THR A 117 0.67 13.59 -17.13
CA THR A 117 0.67 14.88 -16.41
C THR A 117 -0.13 15.97 -17.13
N LYS A 118 -0.22 15.94 -18.47
CA LYS A 118 -1.10 16.84 -19.24
C LYS A 118 -2.61 16.62 -18.99
N GLU A 119 -2.98 15.44 -18.51
CA GLU A 119 -4.35 15.08 -18.12
C GLU A 119 -4.61 15.34 -16.63
N GLY A 120 -3.63 15.86 -15.88
CA GLY A 120 -3.73 16.07 -14.45
C GLY A 120 -3.53 14.79 -13.63
N ILE A 121 -2.75 13.83 -14.14
CA ILE A 121 -2.54 12.51 -13.52
C ILE A 121 -1.04 12.25 -13.34
N LEU A 122 -0.64 11.86 -12.14
CA LEU A 122 0.70 11.40 -11.81
C LEU A 122 0.58 10.11 -10.98
N THR A 123 0.99 8.96 -11.53
CA THR A 123 1.02 7.71 -10.75
C THR A 123 2.30 7.65 -9.92
N PHE A 124 2.27 6.89 -8.83
CA PHE A 124 3.36 6.75 -7.89
C PHE A 124 3.49 5.32 -7.43
N VAL A 125 4.73 4.86 -7.33
CA VAL A 125 5.10 3.60 -6.68
C VAL A 125 6.44 3.76 -5.98
N TRP A 126 6.52 3.31 -4.74
CA TRP A 126 7.75 3.24 -3.97
C TRP A 126 7.87 1.87 -3.32
N ILE A 127 9.11 1.36 -3.30
CA ILE A 127 9.49 0.09 -2.71
C ILE A 127 10.80 0.30 -1.94
N ASP A 128 10.86 -0.19 -0.70
CA ASP A 128 12.09 -0.36 0.04
C ASP A 128 12.85 -1.58 -0.50
N ASN A 129 13.84 -1.36 -1.36
CA ASN A 129 14.62 -2.43 -1.99
C ASN A 129 15.51 -3.20 -1.00
N ASP A 130 15.72 -2.68 0.21
CA ASP A 130 16.41 -3.40 1.28
C ASP A 130 15.51 -4.42 2.00
N LEU A 131 14.19 -4.29 1.83
CA LEU A 131 13.16 -5.10 2.49
C LEU A 131 13.29 -5.09 4.03
N LYS A 132 13.74 -3.96 4.60
CA LYS A 132 13.94 -3.79 6.05
C LYS A 132 12.80 -3.03 6.71
N GLY A 133 11.97 -2.36 5.91
CA GLY A 133 10.90 -1.51 6.38
C GLY A 133 11.42 -0.13 6.76
N VAL A 134 10.71 0.91 6.31
CA VAL A 134 11.08 2.30 6.59
C VAL A 134 10.08 2.91 7.55
N THR A 135 10.59 3.71 8.49
CA THR A 135 9.79 4.52 9.41
C THR A 135 10.08 6.00 9.21
N VAL A 136 9.03 6.81 9.13
CA VAL A 136 9.11 8.27 9.06
C VAL A 136 8.32 8.84 10.23
N ALA A 137 8.89 9.82 10.93
CA ALA A 137 8.21 10.51 12.01
C ALA A 137 6.97 11.25 11.49
N ASP A 138 5.94 11.38 12.33
CA ASP A 138 4.72 12.09 11.97
C ASP A 138 5.01 13.53 11.51
N GLY A 139 4.39 13.92 10.39
CA GLY A 139 4.63 15.19 9.72
C GLY A 139 5.84 15.20 8.79
N GLY A 140 6.63 14.12 8.76
CA GLY A 140 7.80 13.98 7.88
C GLY A 140 7.42 14.09 6.41
N ALA A 141 8.16 14.92 5.68
CA ALA A 141 7.98 15.11 4.24
C ALA A 141 8.56 13.93 3.46
N LEU A 142 7.77 13.35 2.57
CA LEU A 142 8.17 12.24 1.71
C LEU A 142 8.75 12.74 0.38
N TYR A 143 8.11 13.73 -0.23
CA TYR A 143 8.54 14.37 -1.48
C TYR A 143 7.72 15.64 -1.76
N GLN A 144 8.10 16.36 -2.80
CA GLN A 144 7.34 17.50 -3.35
C GLN A 144 6.93 17.26 -4.80
N VAL A 145 5.72 17.68 -5.13
CA VAL A 145 5.25 17.80 -6.52
C VAL A 145 5.14 19.28 -6.87
N CYS A 146 5.88 19.72 -7.87
CA CYS A 146 5.98 21.12 -8.25
C CYS A 146 5.23 21.39 -9.56
N PHE A 147 4.57 22.54 -9.58
CA PHE A 147 3.72 22.99 -10.68
C PHE A 147 4.05 24.43 -11.06
N THR A 148 3.75 24.80 -12.30
CA THR A 148 3.52 26.19 -12.70
C THR A 148 2.02 26.49 -12.60
N ALA A 149 1.65 27.58 -11.93
CA ALA A 149 0.26 28.02 -11.81
C ALA A 149 -0.22 28.72 -13.09
N THR A 150 -0.86 27.98 -13.98
CA THR A 150 -1.38 28.49 -15.26
C THR A 150 -2.79 29.07 -15.16
N GLY A 151 -3.49 28.81 -14.06
CA GLY A 151 -4.80 29.38 -13.78
C GLY A 151 -4.77 30.90 -13.58
N LYS A 152 -5.94 31.53 -13.67
CA LYS A 152 -6.13 32.96 -13.37
C LYS A 152 -6.29 33.17 -11.85
N ALA A 153 -5.99 34.39 -11.38
CA ALA A 153 -6.27 34.78 -10.01
C ALA A 153 -7.74 34.47 -9.62
N GLY A 154 -7.93 33.90 -8.43
CA GLY A 154 -9.21 33.40 -7.93
C GLY A 154 -9.47 31.92 -8.23
N GLN A 155 -8.78 31.29 -9.18
CA GLN A 155 -8.91 29.85 -9.44
C GLN A 155 -8.18 29.01 -8.40
N SER A 156 -8.58 27.75 -8.26
CA SER A 156 -7.95 26.79 -7.35
C SER A 156 -7.94 25.40 -7.95
N SER A 157 -6.92 24.63 -7.62
CA SER A 157 -6.86 23.20 -7.89
C SER A 157 -6.58 22.46 -6.60
N TYR A 158 -7.41 21.46 -6.31
CA TYR A 158 -7.05 20.46 -5.31
C TYR A 158 -5.94 19.56 -5.83
N PHE A 159 -5.17 19.02 -4.90
CA PHE A 159 -4.21 17.95 -5.14
C PHE A 159 -4.70 16.73 -4.37
N ARG A 160 -5.22 15.76 -5.13
CA ARG A 160 -5.96 14.63 -4.57
C ARG A 160 -5.19 13.35 -4.69
N PHE A 161 -5.27 12.53 -3.68
CA PHE A 161 -4.86 11.12 -3.77
C PHE A 161 -6.02 10.29 -4.32
N SER A 162 -5.73 9.31 -5.16
CA SER A 162 -6.72 8.53 -5.90
C SER A 162 -6.22 7.11 -6.16
N GLY A 163 -7.15 6.15 -6.18
CA GLY A 163 -6.90 4.76 -6.56
C GLY A 163 -7.02 4.46 -8.06
N ASP A 164 -7.15 5.48 -8.92
CA ASP A 164 -7.30 5.31 -10.37
C ASP A 164 -6.29 6.20 -11.14
N PRO A 165 -5.47 5.63 -12.05
CA PRO A 165 -5.46 4.22 -12.47
C PRO A 165 -4.68 3.26 -11.56
N THR A 166 -3.83 3.78 -10.67
CA THR A 166 -3.07 2.96 -9.73
C THR A 166 -3.81 2.87 -8.42
N ALA A 167 -4.21 1.65 -8.03
CA ALA A 167 -4.89 1.37 -6.78
C ALA A 167 -4.09 1.85 -5.56
N LEU A 168 -4.80 2.31 -4.54
CA LEU A 168 -4.23 2.64 -3.24
C LEU A 168 -3.79 1.34 -2.56
N GLU A 169 -2.48 1.17 -2.36
CA GLU A 169 -1.94 0.02 -1.65
C GLU A 169 -0.73 0.44 -0.81
N VAL A 170 -0.66 -0.09 0.41
CA VAL A 170 0.45 0.11 1.35
C VAL A 170 0.74 -1.24 2.00
N VAL A 171 1.99 -1.68 1.97
CA VAL A 171 2.40 -2.96 2.54
C VAL A 171 3.42 -2.70 3.65
N ASN A 172 3.20 -3.30 4.83
CA ASN A 172 4.13 -3.22 5.95
C ASN A 172 5.17 -4.36 5.93
N LEU A 173 6.13 -4.32 6.85
CA LEU A 173 7.21 -5.31 6.98
C LEU A 173 6.71 -6.73 7.28
N ALA A 174 5.48 -6.87 7.80
CA ALA A 174 4.83 -8.16 7.98
C ALA A 174 4.13 -8.66 6.69
N GLU A 175 4.38 -8.01 5.56
CA GLU A 175 3.78 -8.27 4.25
C GLU A 175 2.24 -8.19 4.27
N LYS A 176 1.71 -7.37 5.18
CA LYS A 176 0.27 -7.11 5.28
C LYS A 176 -0.06 -5.80 4.59
N VAL A 177 -1.10 -5.85 3.76
CA VAL A 177 -1.74 -4.63 3.26
C VAL A 177 -2.41 -3.93 4.44
N ILE A 178 -2.10 -2.65 4.61
CA ILE A 178 -2.71 -1.77 5.62
C ILE A 178 -3.57 -0.71 4.94
N GLY A 179 -4.43 -0.06 5.73
CA GLY A 179 -5.25 1.04 5.24
C GLY A 179 -4.42 2.26 4.84
N LEU A 180 -4.95 3.06 3.92
CA LEU A 180 -4.43 4.38 3.56
C LEU A 180 -5.53 5.43 3.74
N GLU A 181 -5.27 6.40 4.60
CA GLU A 181 -6.08 7.60 4.77
C GLU A 181 -5.40 8.79 4.11
N THR A 182 -6.18 9.65 3.45
CA THR A 182 -5.63 10.74 2.65
C THR A 182 -6.27 12.07 3.02
N GLN A 183 -5.45 13.09 3.16
CA GLN A 183 -5.87 14.48 3.27
C GLN A 183 -5.35 15.24 2.05
N ASP A 184 -6.28 15.64 1.19
CA ASP A 184 -5.96 16.39 -0.02
C ASP A 184 -5.29 17.73 0.30
N GLY A 185 -4.35 18.12 -0.57
CA GLY A 185 -3.76 19.45 -0.60
C GLY A 185 -4.40 20.33 -1.66
N GLY A 186 -3.73 21.44 -2.00
CA GLY A 186 -4.17 22.25 -3.11
C GLY A 186 -3.43 23.57 -3.28
N VAL A 187 -3.72 24.23 -4.39
CA VAL A 187 -3.19 25.55 -4.72
C VAL A 187 -4.33 26.50 -5.00
N LYS A 188 -4.27 27.69 -4.40
CA LYS A 188 -5.07 28.84 -4.80
C LYS A 188 -4.20 29.84 -5.57
N VAL A 189 -4.64 30.22 -6.76
CA VAL A 189 -4.00 31.26 -7.56
C VAL A 189 -4.55 32.62 -7.16
N GLN A 190 -3.68 33.60 -6.86
CA GLN A 190 -4.08 34.94 -6.43
C GLN A 190 -3.03 36.02 -6.72
#